data_AF-A0A4Y3HZT5-F1
#
_entry.id   AF-A0A4Y3HZT5-F1
#
_cell.length_a   1.000
_cell.length_b   1.000
_cell.length_c   1.000
_cell.angle_alpha   90.00
_cell.angle_beta   90.00
_cell.angle_gamma   90.00
#
_symmetry.space_group_name_H-M   'P 1'
#
loop_
_entity.id
_entity.type
_entity.pdbx_description
1 polymer ?
#
loop_
_entity_poly.entity_id
_entity_poly.type
_entity_poly.pdbx_seq_one_letter_code
_entity_poly.pdbx_strand_id
1 'polypeptide(L)'
;MIVLPHVTQATVTHDKTKKITQLFAILAWILLVIASARPVWYGDPIEVHPKHRDMMLVIDLSYSMSQEDMREGNDYIDRLTAVKQVVSDFVDKRTGDRLGLVYFADHAYLQTPLTFDRETIKTQLDQTVLKLIGTQTAIGDGIGLATKTFVDSDAPQRVMVLLSDGSNNSGVLDPIQAAEIAKKFNTTIYTIGVGAGEMQVQSFFMTRTVNTAEDLDEKTLIKIADMTGGQYFRARDAKDLATIYDTINALQPIQKATQSWRPRTEWFMWPALIGLLLIIITVMIRRNDA
;
A
#
# COMPACT_ATOMS: atom_id res chain seq x y z
N MET A 1 -50.40 -95.10 -24.06
CA MET A 1 -49.71 -94.43 -22.93
C MET A 1 -48.35 -93.98 -23.42
N ILE A 2 -48.24 -92.76 -23.96
CA ILE A 2 -46.94 -92.06 -24.13
C ILE A 2 -47.23 -90.58 -23.88
N VAL A 3 -46.39 -90.00 -23.01
CA VAL A 3 -46.60 -88.78 -22.22
C VAL A 3 -46.09 -87.55 -22.99
N LEU A 4 -46.85 -86.45 -22.93
CA LEU A 4 -46.47 -85.13 -23.45
C LEU A 4 -45.25 -84.55 -22.70
N PRO A 5 -44.21 -84.05 -23.38
CA PRO A 5 -43.16 -83.29 -22.71
C PRO A 5 -43.67 -81.89 -22.38
N HIS A 6 -43.49 -81.51 -21.11
CA HIS A 6 -43.93 -80.26 -20.53
C HIS A 6 -43.12 -79.09 -21.08
N VAL A 7 -43.82 -78.06 -21.59
CA VAL A 7 -43.21 -76.75 -21.80
C VAL A 7 -43.07 -76.09 -20.44
N THR A 8 -41.85 -76.10 -19.90
CA THR A 8 -41.47 -75.30 -18.74
C THR A 8 -41.60 -73.83 -19.11
N GLN A 9 -42.56 -73.13 -18.50
CA GLN A 9 -42.64 -71.68 -18.57
C GLN A 9 -41.36 -71.10 -17.94
N ALA A 10 -40.43 -70.66 -18.79
CA ALA A 10 -39.32 -69.83 -18.36
C ALA A 10 -39.90 -68.51 -17.85
N THR A 11 -39.75 -68.28 -16.55
CA THR A 11 -40.21 -67.11 -15.83
C THR A 11 -39.64 -65.84 -16.44
N VAL A 12 -40.54 -64.87 -16.66
CA VAL A 12 -40.27 -63.53 -17.20
C VAL A 12 -39.48 -62.72 -16.16
N THR A 13 -38.18 -62.96 -16.02
CA THR A 13 -37.27 -62.15 -15.19
C THR A 13 -36.35 -61.25 -16.02
N HIS A 14 -36.18 -61.53 -17.31
CA HIS A 14 -35.28 -60.77 -18.19
C HIS A 14 -35.70 -59.31 -18.47
N ASP A 15 -36.97 -58.95 -18.34
CA ASP A 15 -37.43 -57.58 -18.68
C ASP A 15 -37.09 -56.56 -17.58
N LYS A 16 -37.13 -56.97 -16.30
CA LYS A 16 -36.79 -56.08 -15.17
C LYS A 16 -35.30 -55.76 -15.13
N THR A 17 -34.44 -56.76 -15.34
CA THR A 17 -32.97 -56.56 -15.34
C THR A 17 -32.55 -55.65 -16.49
N LYS A 18 -33.11 -55.84 -17.70
CA LYS A 18 -32.87 -54.96 -18.86
C LYS A 18 -33.26 -53.50 -18.60
N LYS A 19 -34.42 -53.25 -17.99
CA LYS A 19 -34.89 -51.90 -17.63
C LYS A 19 -33.98 -51.23 -16.59
N ILE A 20 -33.48 -51.98 -15.62
CA ILE A 20 -32.54 -51.49 -14.60
C ILE A 20 -31.19 -51.14 -15.24
N THR A 21 -30.65 -51.99 -16.11
CA THR A 21 -29.40 -51.72 -16.84
C THR A 21 -29.52 -50.48 -17.75
N GLN A 22 -30.66 -50.31 -18.43
CA GLN A 22 -30.93 -49.12 -19.26
C GLN A 22 -31.01 -47.84 -18.41
N LEU A 23 -31.65 -47.90 -17.24
CA LEU A 23 -31.73 -46.76 -16.33
C LEU A 23 -30.35 -46.32 -15.84
N PHE A 24 -29.49 -47.28 -15.44
CA PHE A 24 -28.12 -46.97 -15.02
C PHE A 24 -27.27 -46.41 -16.16
N ALA A 25 -27.43 -46.92 -17.39
CA ALA A 25 -26.74 -46.38 -18.55
C ALA A 25 -27.13 -44.93 -18.86
N ILE A 26 -28.43 -44.60 -18.77
CA ILE A 26 -28.93 -43.22 -18.95
C ILE A 26 -28.41 -42.31 -17.84
N LEU A 27 -28.44 -42.76 -16.58
CA LEU A 27 -27.96 -41.98 -15.45
C LEU A 27 -26.44 -41.72 -15.54
N ALA A 28 -25.66 -42.74 -15.93
CA ALA A 28 -24.23 -42.61 -16.17
C ALA A 28 -23.93 -41.62 -17.30
N TRP A 29 -24.70 -41.68 -18.40
CA TRP A 29 -24.58 -40.73 -19.51
C TRP A 29 -24.83 -39.29 -19.07
N ILE A 30 -25.90 -39.03 -18.31
CA ILE A 30 -26.21 -37.70 -17.77
C ILE A 30 -25.08 -37.19 -16.87
N LEU A 31 -24.56 -38.05 -15.98
CA LEU A 31 -23.46 -37.69 -15.07
C LEU A 31 -22.16 -37.35 -15.82
N LEU A 32 -21.85 -38.06 -16.91
CA LEU A 32 -20.69 -37.75 -17.75
C LEU A 32 -20.86 -36.44 -18.53
N VAL A 33 -22.08 -36.13 -18.98
CA VAL A 33 -22.38 -34.83 -19.60
C VAL A 33 -22.21 -33.70 -18.59
N ILE A 34 -22.69 -33.88 -17.35
CA ILE A 34 -22.50 -32.91 -16.26
C ILE A 34 -21.02 -32.76 -15.90
N ALA A 35 -20.26 -33.86 -15.84
CA ALA A 35 -18.82 -33.81 -15.61
C ALA A 35 -18.09 -33.04 -16.72
N SER A 36 -18.48 -33.25 -17.97
CA SER A 36 -17.90 -32.57 -19.15
C SER A 36 -18.21 -31.07 -19.17
N ALA A 37 -19.36 -30.67 -18.63
CA ALA A 37 -19.72 -29.27 -18.45
C ALA A 37 -18.88 -28.55 -17.37
N ARG A 38 -18.06 -29.28 -16.60
CA ARG A 38 -17.15 -28.78 -15.55
C ARG A 38 -17.84 -27.73 -14.67
N PRO A 39 -18.84 -28.11 -13.85
CA PRO A 39 -19.50 -27.17 -12.95
C PRO A 39 -18.46 -26.53 -12.04
N VAL A 40 -18.43 -25.20 -12.09
CA VAL A 40 -17.49 -24.39 -11.33
C VAL A 40 -18.24 -23.77 -10.17
N TRP A 41 -17.70 -23.94 -8.97
CA TRP A 41 -18.11 -23.19 -7.79
C TRP A 41 -17.14 -22.03 -7.58
N TYR A 42 -17.69 -20.82 -7.53
CA TYR A 42 -16.94 -19.62 -7.18
C TYR A 42 -16.98 -19.44 -5.67
N GLY A 43 -15.81 -19.44 -5.02
CA GLY A 43 -15.71 -19.08 -3.61
C GLY A 43 -15.88 -17.58 -3.37
N ASP A 44 -15.72 -17.18 -2.12
CA ASP A 44 -15.78 -15.75 -1.74
C ASP A 44 -14.70 -14.94 -2.48
N PRO A 45 -14.99 -13.67 -2.83
CA PRO A 45 -13.99 -12.77 -3.40
C PRO A 45 -12.80 -12.61 -2.45
N ILE A 46 -11.60 -12.89 -2.94
CA ILE A 46 -10.37 -12.49 -2.27
C ILE A 46 -9.98 -11.14 -2.86
N GLU A 47 -9.99 -10.11 -2.02
CA GLU A 47 -9.46 -8.81 -2.37
C GLU A 47 -7.94 -8.93 -2.48
N VAL A 48 -7.43 -8.92 -3.71
CA VAL A 48 -6.01 -8.65 -3.91
C VAL A 48 -5.90 -7.13 -3.90
N HIS A 49 -4.96 -6.56 -3.14
CA HIS A 49 -4.67 -5.13 -3.15
C HIS A 49 -3.48 -4.82 -4.07
N PRO A 50 -3.57 -4.93 -5.42
CA PRO A 50 -2.48 -4.52 -6.27
C PRO A 50 -2.64 -3.02 -6.52
N LYS A 51 -1.85 -2.23 -5.78
CA LYS A 51 -1.32 -0.88 -6.07
C LYS A 51 -1.08 -0.17 -4.74
N HIS A 52 0.10 -0.38 -4.17
CA HIS A 52 0.59 0.46 -3.07
C HIS A 52 1.09 1.79 -3.64
N ARG A 53 0.95 2.87 -2.87
CA ARG A 53 1.68 4.10 -3.12
C ARG A 53 2.98 4.03 -2.35
N ASP A 54 4.04 4.55 -2.94
CA ASP A 54 5.26 4.80 -2.21
C ASP A 54 5.33 6.26 -1.81
N MET A 55 5.57 6.48 -0.52
CA MET A 55 5.73 7.81 0.03
C MET A 55 7.03 7.91 0.79
N MET A 56 7.81 8.94 0.48
CA MET A 56 9.08 9.22 1.15
C MET A 56 8.93 10.47 1.99
N LEU A 57 9.17 10.34 3.29
CA LEU A 57 9.26 11.44 4.23
C LEU A 57 10.72 11.91 4.24
N VAL A 58 10.96 13.15 3.84
CA VAL A 58 12.31 13.73 3.74
C VAL A 58 12.37 14.87 4.76
N ILE A 59 13.02 14.63 5.89
CA ILE A 59 12.96 15.51 7.06
C ILE A 59 14.32 16.14 7.33
N ASP A 60 14.30 17.46 7.50
CA ASP A 60 15.46 18.27 7.88
C ASP A 60 15.86 18.01 9.35
N LEU A 61 17.16 17.78 9.59
CA LEU A 61 17.77 17.64 10.92
C LEU A 61 18.87 18.67 11.17
N SER A 62 18.89 19.75 10.40
CA SER A 62 19.80 20.89 10.58
C SER A 62 19.61 21.57 11.94
N TYR A 63 20.54 22.46 12.29
CA TYR A 63 20.53 23.08 13.61
C TYR A 63 19.29 23.94 13.89
N SER A 64 18.71 24.57 12.87
CA SER A 64 17.49 25.38 12.99
C SER A 64 16.28 24.60 13.50
N MET A 65 16.28 23.27 13.31
CA MET A 65 15.22 22.40 13.82
C MET A 65 15.22 22.26 15.35
N SER A 66 16.25 22.78 16.05
CA SER A 66 16.29 22.86 17.52
C SER A 66 15.57 24.07 18.10
N GLN A 67 15.02 24.95 17.26
CA GLN A 67 14.38 26.18 17.73
C GLN A 67 13.03 25.87 18.39
N GLU A 68 12.82 26.36 19.61
CA GLU A 68 11.58 26.21 20.39
C GLU A 68 10.55 27.28 20.00
N ASP A 69 10.10 27.24 18.75
CA ASP A 69 9.12 28.19 18.22
C ASP A 69 7.80 27.57 17.78
N MET A 70 7.64 26.25 17.91
CA MET A 70 6.40 25.57 17.57
C MET A 70 5.47 25.56 18.78
N ARG A 71 4.37 26.29 18.69
CA ARG A 71 3.36 26.31 19.76
C ARG A 71 2.59 25.00 19.82
N GLU A 72 2.55 24.38 20.98
CA GLU A 72 1.71 23.22 21.32
C GLU A 72 0.93 23.52 22.61
N GLY A 73 -0.39 23.76 22.47
CA GLY A 73 -1.20 24.19 23.61
C GLY A 73 -0.76 25.56 24.14
N ASN A 74 -0.27 25.58 25.39
CA ASN A 74 0.24 26.78 26.05
C ASN A 74 1.78 26.86 26.06
N ASP A 75 2.47 25.81 25.62
CA ASP A 75 3.92 25.70 25.64
C ASP A 75 4.50 25.85 24.22
N TYR A 76 5.81 26.10 24.16
CA TYR A 76 6.59 26.07 22.92
C TYR A 76 7.52 24.88 22.98
N ILE A 77 7.54 24.10 21.90
CA ILE A 77 8.40 22.94 21.71
C ILE A 77 9.32 23.17 20.53
N ASP A 78 10.40 22.40 20.44
CA ASP A 78 11.28 22.46 19.29
C ASP A 78 10.62 21.93 18.01
N ARG A 79 11.07 22.45 16.86
CA ARG A 79 10.54 22.07 15.54
C ARG A 79 10.63 20.57 15.29
N LEU A 80 11.73 19.92 15.64
CA LEU A 80 11.88 18.48 15.43
C LEU A 80 10.86 17.70 16.27
N THR A 81 10.66 18.05 17.54
CA THR A 81 9.67 17.40 18.42
C THR A 81 8.25 17.54 17.85
N ALA A 82 7.88 18.73 17.38
CA ALA A 82 6.58 18.95 16.74
C ALA A 82 6.44 18.09 15.47
N VAL A 83 7.48 18.03 14.66
CA VAL A 83 7.51 17.20 13.44
C VAL A 83 7.36 15.72 13.78
N LYS A 84 8.06 15.21 14.80
CA LYS A 84 7.96 13.81 15.21
C LYS A 84 6.54 13.43 15.58
N GLN A 85 5.88 14.21 16.43
CA GLN A 85 4.50 13.96 16.85
C GLN A 85 3.55 13.94 15.65
N VAL A 86 3.59 14.98 14.81
CA VAL A 86 2.67 15.12 13.68
C VAL A 86 2.91 14.07 12.60
N VAL A 87 4.17 13.76 12.29
CA VAL A 87 4.52 12.75 11.30
C VAL A 87 4.16 11.35 11.82
N SER A 88 4.35 11.06 13.10
CA SER A 88 3.90 9.81 13.72
C SER A 88 2.39 9.61 13.59
N ASP A 89 1.59 10.66 13.87
CA ASP A 89 0.15 10.63 13.68
C ASP A 89 -0.25 10.47 12.21
N PHE A 90 0.47 11.14 11.29
CA PHE A 90 0.25 11.00 9.86
C PHE A 90 0.51 9.55 9.39
N VAL A 91 1.60 8.93 9.85
CA VAL A 91 1.97 7.54 9.56
C VAL A 91 0.87 6.58 10.04
N ASP A 92 0.31 6.79 11.23
CA ASP A 92 -0.75 5.94 11.79
C ASP A 92 -2.04 5.97 10.97
N LYS A 93 -2.42 7.16 10.45
CA LYS A 93 -3.61 7.35 9.62
C LYS A 93 -3.50 6.66 8.25
N ARG A 94 -2.29 6.29 7.80
CA ARG A 94 -2.09 5.68 6.47
C ARG A 94 -2.33 4.17 6.50
N THR A 95 -3.04 3.67 5.49
CA THR A 95 -3.31 2.25 5.30
C THR A 95 -2.98 1.85 3.85
N GLY A 96 -2.26 0.75 3.64
CA GLY A 96 -1.95 0.25 2.29
C GLY A 96 -0.84 1.00 1.51
N ASP A 97 -0.10 1.91 2.17
CA ASP A 97 1.02 2.64 1.57
C ASP A 97 2.36 2.08 2.08
N ARG A 98 3.40 2.11 1.25
CA ARG A 98 4.78 1.94 1.72
C ARG A 98 5.37 3.29 2.05
N LEU A 99 5.92 3.39 3.24
CA LEU A 99 6.55 4.60 3.75
C LEU A 99 8.06 4.39 3.83
N GLY A 100 8.81 5.41 3.47
CA GLY A 100 10.24 5.50 3.67
C GLY A 100 10.59 6.79 4.40
N LEU A 101 11.78 6.82 4.99
CA LEU A 101 12.25 7.92 5.80
C LEU A 101 13.68 8.28 5.41
N VAL A 102 13.89 9.52 5.01
CA VAL A 102 15.18 10.12 4.68
C VAL A 102 15.38 11.31 5.61
N TYR A 103 16.58 11.40 6.16
CA TYR A 103 17.03 12.57 6.89
C TYR A 103 18.07 13.32 6.10
N PHE A 104 18.11 14.64 6.26
CA PHE A 104 19.18 15.44 5.68
C PHE A 104 19.61 16.56 6.63
N ALA A 105 20.91 16.86 6.60
CA ALA A 105 21.51 18.05 7.17
C ALA A 105 22.70 18.45 6.28
N ASP A 106 23.96 18.24 6.69
CA ASP A 106 25.13 18.48 5.81
C ASP A 106 25.10 17.55 4.59
N HIS A 107 24.59 16.33 4.78
CA HIS A 107 24.37 15.29 3.80
C HIS A 107 23.01 14.61 4.00
N ALA A 108 22.53 13.88 3.00
CA ALA A 108 21.31 13.06 3.11
C ALA A 108 21.60 11.60 3.45
N TYR A 109 20.77 11.00 4.31
CA TYR A 109 20.85 9.62 4.74
C TYR A 109 19.48 8.93 4.66
N LEU A 110 19.46 7.70 4.15
CA LEU A 110 18.26 6.87 4.09
C LEU A 110 18.12 6.14 5.43
N GLN A 111 17.21 6.61 6.29
CA GLN A 111 16.96 5.99 7.59
C GLN A 111 16.20 4.69 7.45
N THR A 112 15.11 4.71 6.70
CA THR A 112 14.24 3.55 6.50
C THR A 112 13.89 3.42 5.02
N PRO A 113 14.27 2.29 4.38
CA PRO A 113 13.77 1.96 3.05
C PRO A 113 12.23 1.85 3.02
N LEU A 114 11.66 1.84 1.82
CA LEU A 114 10.20 1.74 1.64
C LEU A 114 9.65 0.43 2.24
N THR A 115 8.80 0.56 3.26
CA THR A 115 8.21 -0.57 3.99
C THR A 115 6.73 -0.35 4.28
N PHE A 116 5.96 -1.44 4.43
CA PHE A 116 4.60 -1.39 4.96
C PHE A 116 4.57 -1.32 6.50
N ASP A 117 5.70 -1.56 7.14
CA ASP A 117 5.81 -1.53 8.60
C ASP A 117 5.91 -0.11 9.14
N ARG A 118 4.74 0.40 9.54
CA ARG A 118 4.57 1.74 10.13
C ARG A 118 5.20 1.85 11.51
N GLU A 119 5.25 0.77 12.27
CA GLU A 119 5.81 0.75 13.62
C GLU A 119 7.32 0.98 13.59
N THR A 120 8.01 0.36 12.62
CA THR A 120 9.42 0.64 12.36
C THR A 120 9.64 2.12 12.00
N ILE A 121 8.84 2.71 11.11
CA ILE A 121 8.98 4.13 10.74
C ILE A 121 8.84 5.04 11.96
N LYS A 122 7.82 4.82 12.79
CA LYS A 122 7.60 5.59 14.03
C LYS A 122 8.73 5.43 15.03
N THR A 123 9.20 4.20 15.24
CA THR A 123 10.31 3.91 16.15
C THR A 123 11.58 4.63 15.70
N GLN A 124 11.89 4.62 14.41
CA GLN A 124 13.05 5.32 13.85
C GLN A 124 12.91 6.84 13.98
N LEU A 125 11.71 7.37 13.76
CA LEU A 125 11.41 8.79 13.93
C LEU A 125 11.58 9.25 15.39
N ASP A 126 11.02 8.50 16.34
CA ASP A 126 11.09 8.83 17.76
C ASP A 126 12.54 8.85 18.27
N GLN A 127 13.37 7.91 17.81
CA GLN A 127 14.79 7.79 18.19
C GLN A 127 15.71 8.86 17.56
N THR A 128 15.19 9.67 16.65
CA THR A 128 16.02 10.64 15.91
C THR A 128 16.45 11.79 16.80
N VAL A 129 17.71 12.21 16.72
CA VAL A 129 18.21 13.38 17.45
C VAL A 129 18.94 14.33 16.51
N LEU A 130 18.98 15.61 16.89
CA LEU A 130 19.67 16.63 16.09
C LEU A 130 21.18 16.45 16.14
N LYS A 131 21.89 17.06 15.18
CA LYS A 131 23.36 17.05 15.07
C LYS A 131 24.00 15.69 14.79
N LEU A 132 23.22 14.65 14.49
CA LEU A 132 23.75 13.33 14.11
C LEU A 132 24.51 13.37 12.77
N ILE A 133 24.03 14.21 11.84
CA ILE A 133 24.46 14.20 10.43
C ILE A 133 24.87 15.60 9.94
N GLY A 134 25.19 16.50 10.87
CA GLY A 134 25.60 17.88 10.57
C GLY A 134 24.69 18.95 11.17
N THR A 135 24.91 20.20 10.75
CA THR A 135 24.17 21.38 11.21
C THR A 135 23.63 22.25 10.09
N GLN A 136 24.08 22.02 8.86
CA GLN A 136 23.67 22.70 7.63
C GLN A 136 22.52 21.94 6.96
N THR A 137 22.12 22.37 5.76
CA THR A 137 20.91 21.93 5.07
C THR A 137 21.21 21.60 3.59
N ALA A 138 21.14 20.32 3.23
CA ALA A 138 21.37 19.76 1.90
C ALA A 138 20.06 19.21 1.30
N ILE A 139 19.18 20.13 0.90
CA ILE A 139 17.84 19.82 0.34
C ILE A 139 17.98 19.00 -0.95
N GLY A 140 18.88 19.39 -1.85
CA GLY A 140 19.04 18.72 -3.13
C GLY A 140 19.49 17.27 -2.99
N ASP A 141 20.45 17.00 -2.09
CA ASP A 141 20.90 15.64 -1.79
C ASP A 141 19.75 14.80 -1.18
N GLY A 142 18.91 15.39 -0.33
CA GLY A 142 17.72 14.76 0.24
C GLY A 142 16.71 14.33 -0.83
N ILE A 143 16.38 15.25 -1.76
CA ILE A 143 15.49 14.96 -2.89
C ILE A 143 16.12 13.90 -3.81
N GLY A 144 17.42 14.00 -4.10
CA GLY A 144 18.14 13.06 -4.96
C GLY A 144 18.12 11.63 -4.39
N LEU A 145 18.43 11.48 -3.10
CA LEU A 145 18.42 10.19 -2.42
C LEU A 145 17.01 9.59 -2.37
N ALA A 146 16.02 10.38 -1.97
CA ALA A 146 14.61 9.96 -1.95
C ALA A 146 14.12 9.51 -3.34
N THR A 147 14.49 10.26 -4.38
CA THR A 147 14.17 9.91 -5.78
C THR A 147 14.83 8.59 -6.18
N LYS A 148 16.10 8.37 -5.82
CA LYS A 148 16.80 7.12 -6.11
C LYS A 148 16.09 5.92 -5.49
N THR A 149 15.57 6.05 -4.26
CA THR A 149 14.83 4.97 -3.60
C THR A 149 13.52 4.63 -4.33
N PHE A 150 12.86 5.61 -4.94
CA PHE A 150 11.66 5.35 -5.77
C PHE A 150 11.98 4.68 -7.11
N VAL A 151 13.16 4.92 -7.70
CA VAL A 151 13.55 4.31 -8.97
C VAL A 151 13.58 2.79 -8.88
N ASP A 152 13.98 2.26 -7.72
CA ASP A 152 14.09 0.82 -7.48
C ASP A 152 12.71 0.17 -7.18
N SER A 153 11.61 0.92 -7.34
CA SER A 153 10.26 0.49 -7.03
C SER A 153 9.30 0.53 -8.22
N ASP A 154 8.45 -0.49 -8.33
CA ASP A 154 7.38 -0.62 -9.32
C ASP A 154 6.06 0.11 -8.95
N ALA A 155 6.07 0.94 -7.90
CA ALA A 155 4.87 1.63 -7.45
C ALA A 155 4.34 2.62 -8.52
N PRO A 156 3.03 2.62 -8.81
CA PRO A 156 2.41 3.49 -9.80
C PRO A 156 2.36 4.97 -9.37
N GLN A 157 2.43 5.24 -8.06
CA GLN A 157 2.38 6.58 -7.49
C GLN A 157 3.53 6.74 -6.51
N ARG A 158 4.29 7.83 -6.69
CA ARG A 158 5.49 8.16 -5.92
C ARG A 158 5.33 9.58 -5.38
N VAL A 159 5.25 9.70 -4.06
CA VAL A 159 5.01 10.99 -3.39
C VAL A 159 6.13 11.27 -2.41
N MET A 160 6.77 12.41 -2.54
CA MET A 160 7.75 12.89 -1.57
C MET A 160 7.11 13.98 -0.72
N VAL A 161 7.30 13.92 0.59
CA VAL A 161 6.97 15.01 1.51
C VAL A 161 8.28 15.52 2.07
N LEU A 162 8.73 16.67 1.57
CA LEU A 162 9.92 17.37 2.00
C LEU A 162 9.53 18.36 3.10
N LEU A 163 10.19 18.26 4.25
CA LEU A 163 10.06 19.22 5.33
C LEU A 163 11.40 19.88 5.58
N SER A 164 11.44 21.22 5.55
CA SER A 164 12.63 22.02 5.85
C SER A 164 12.24 23.35 6.45
N ASP A 165 13.14 23.92 7.25
CA ASP A 165 12.96 25.23 7.89
C ASP A 165 13.99 26.28 7.43
N GLY A 166 14.86 25.91 6.49
CA GLY A 166 16.01 26.72 6.06
C GLY A 166 16.22 26.75 4.54
N SER A 167 17.32 27.39 4.15
CA SER A 167 17.79 27.48 2.77
C SER A 167 18.87 26.44 2.50
N ASN A 168 18.99 25.99 1.25
CA ASN A 168 20.03 25.03 0.89
C ASN A 168 21.42 25.69 0.94
N ASN A 169 22.21 25.34 1.94
CA ASN A 169 23.56 25.88 2.16
C ASN A 169 24.67 24.82 2.17
N SER A 170 24.30 23.53 2.09
CA SER A 170 25.20 22.39 1.91
C SER A 170 24.71 21.48 0.79
N GLY A 171 25.44 20.39 0.55
CA GLY A 171 25.12 19.37 -0.44
C GLY A 171 25.81 19.60 -1.78
N VAL A 172 25.86 18.54 -2.58
CA VAL A 172 26.50 18.54 -3.90
C VAL A 172 25.48 18.87 -4.98
N LEU A 173 24.24 18.43 -4.79
CA LEU A 173 23.17 18.60 -5.76
C LEU A 173 22.36 19.87 -5.47
N ASP A 174 22.14 20.68 -6.50
CA ASP A 174 21.24 21.84 -6.42
C ASP A 174 19.77 21.39 -6.24
N PRO A 175 18.97 22.02 -5.35
CA PRO A 175 17.59 21.62 -5.09
C PRO A 175 16.68 21.65 -6.32
N ILE A 176 16.87 22.62 -7.23
CA ILE A 176 16.04 22.74 -8.43
C ILE A 176 16.42 21.64 -9.41
N GLN A 177 17.72 21.36 -9.59
CA GLN A 177 18.17 20.22 -10.41
C GLN A 177 17.66 18.88 -9.86
N ALA A 178 17.67 18.70 -8.54
CA ALA A 178 17.13 17.51 -7.89
C ALA A 178 15.62 17.36 -8.17
N ALA A 179 14.86 18.45 -8.10
CA ALA A 179 13.43 18.46 -8.43
C ALA A 179 13.16 18.14 -9.91
N GLU A 180 14.00 18.61 -10.84
CA GLU A 180 13.91 18.24 -12.26
C GLU A 180 14.12 16.73 -12.46
N ILE A 181 15.06 16.13 -11.74
CA ILE A 181 15.29 14.68 -11.77
C ILE A 181 14.05 13.96 -11.21
N ALA A 182 13.53 14.38 -10.06
CA ALA A 182 12.32 13.80 -9.46
C ALA A 182 11.11 13.85 -10.42
N LYS A 183 10.92 14.98 -11.11
CA LYS A 183 9.88 15.12 -12.13
C LYS A 183 10.02 14.11 -13.27
N LYS A 184 11.24 13.87 -13.76
CA LYS A 184 11.51 12.87 -14.82
C LYS A 184 11.11 11.44 -14.40
N PHE A 185 11.13 11.16 -13.10
CA PHE A 185 10.73 9.86 -12.53
C PHE A 185 9.27 9.83 -12.02
N ASN A 186 8.44 10.80 -12.43
CA ASN A 186 7.03 10.93 -12.04
C ASN A 186 6.82 10.98 -10.51
N THR A 187 7.76 11.60 -9.79
CA THR A 187 7.62 11.84 -8.35
C THR A 187 7.00 13.21 -8.10
N THR A 188 5.91 13.24 -7.34
CA THR A 188 5.28 14.48 -6.89
C THR A 188 5.87 14.89 -5.54
N ILE A 189 6.39 16.12 -5.42
CA ILE A 189 6.99 16.62 -4.18
C ILE A 189 6.07 17.65 -3.53
N TYR A 190 5.61 17.35 -2.32
CA TYR A 190 5.01 18.33 -1.41
C TYR A 190 6.10 18.89 -0.51
N THR A 191 6.15 20.21 -0.39
CA THR A 191 7.17 20.89 0.43
C THR A 191 6.50 21.60 1.60
N ILE A 192 7.01 21.41 2.80
CA ILE A 192 6.51 22.02 4.02
C ILE A 192 7.63 22.88 4.61
N GLY A 193 7.41 24.19 4.61
CA GLY A 193 8.25 25.16 5.32
C GLY A 193 7.84 25.25 6.79
N VAL A 194 8.73 24.95 7.72
CA VAL A 194 8.45 25.05 9.17
C VAL A 194 9.08 26.33 9.73
N GLY A 195 8.31 27.08 10.52
CA GLY A 195 8.81 28.24 11.25
C GLY A 195 7.71 29.25 11.57
N ALA A 196 7.68 29.72 12.81
CA ALA A 196 6.62 30.59 13.32
C ALA A 196 6.60 31.99 12.66
N GLY A 197 7.72 32.43 12.07
CA GLY A 197 7.86 33.77 11.48
C GLY A 197 8.23 34.80 12.54
N GLU A 198 7.60 35.98 12.51
CA GLU A 198 7.81 36.98 13.57
C GLU A 198 7.05 36.60 14.84
N MET A 199 7.80 36.36 15.92
CA MET A 199 7.25 36.16 17.26
C MET A 199 7.68 37.25 18.22
N GLN A 200 6.79 37.63 19.12
CA GLN A 200 7.11 38.52 20.23
C GLN A 200 7.57 37.70 21.43
N VAL A 201 8.86 37.75 21.72
CA VAL A 201 9.46 37.11 22.89
C VAL A 201 9.49 38.11 24.04
N GLN A 202 8.84 37.77 25.15
CA GLN A 202 8.85 38.61 26.34
C GLN A 202 10.14 38.37 27.12
N SER A 203 11.07 39.34 27.09
CA SER A 203 12.24 39.34 27.96
C SER A 203 11.94 40.07 29.28
N PHE A 204 12.75 39.81 30.31
CA PHE A 204 12.54 40.24 31.70
C PHE A 204 12.26 41.76 31.88
N PHE A 205 12.68 42.60 30.93
CA PHE A 205 12.39 44.04 30.91
C PHE A 205 11.83 44.59 29.57
N MET A 206 11.69 43.79 28.51
CA MET A 206 11.28 44.28 27.19
C MET A 206 10.72 43.15 26.31
N THR A 207 9.66 43.44 25.55
CA THR A 207 9.16 42.54 24.50
C THR A 207 9.97 42.77 23.22
N ARG A 208 10.66 41.74 22.72
CA ARG A 208 11.43 41.80 21.47
C ARG A 208 10.74 40.97 20.41
N THR A 209 10.51 41.55 19.24
CA THR A 209 10.10 40.80 18.04
C THR A 209 11.32 40.10 17.47
N VAL A 210 11.28 38.77 17.36
CA VAL A 210 12.31 37.92 16.77
C VAL A 210 11.69 37.23 15.57
N ASN A 211 12.30 37.35 14.40
CA ASN A 211 11.90 36.57 13.23
C ASN A 211 12.64 35.24 13.25
N THR A 212 11.93 34.14 13.50
CA THR A 212 12.51 32.80 13.55
C THR A 212 12.53 32.11 12.18
N ALA A 213 11.92 32.70 11.15
CA ALA A 213 11.83 32.14 9.80
C ALA A 213 12.63 32.95 8.76
N GLU A 214 13.63 33.73 9.19
CA GLU A 214 14.44 34.54 8.27
C GLU A 214 15.26 33.69 7.28
N ASP A 215 15.68 32.50 7.70
CA ASP A 215 16.48 31.57 6.88
C ASP A 215 15.64 30.69 5.94
N LEU A 216 14.30 30.76 6.00
CA LEU A 216 13.40 29.91 5.20
C LEU A 216 13.33 30.39 3.74
N ASP A 217 13.87 29.60 2.82
CA ASP A 217 13.78 29.88 1.38
C ASP A 217 12.45 29.37 0.78
N GLU A 218 11.37 30.11 1.06
CA GLU A 218 10.04 29.79 0.53
C GLU A 218 10.02 29.77 -1.01
N LYS A 219 10.81 30.62 -1.67
CA LYS A 219 10.82 30.71 -3.14
C LYS A 219 11.32 29.41 -3.76
N THR A 220 12.38 28.84 -3.21
CA THR A 220 12.92 27.56 -3.69
C THR A 220 11.96 26.42 -3.41
N LEU A 221 11.37 26.35 -2.21
CA LEU A 221 10.40 25.30 -1.85
C LEU A 221 9.14 25.35 -2.74
N ILE A 222 8.57 26.54 -2.98
CA ILE A 222 7.44 26.75 -3.89
C ILE A 222 7.80 26.26 -5.30
N LYS A 223 8.98 26.64 -5.80
CA LYS A 223 9.42 26.24 -7.14
C LYS A 223 9.59 24.72 -7.29
N ILE A 224 10.07 24.03 -6.25
CA ILE A 224 10.20 22.57 -6.23
C ILE A 224 8.82 21.90 -6.29
N ALA A 225 7.87 22.35 -5.46
CA ALA A 225 6.52 21.83 -5.44
C ALA A 225 5.81 22.03 -6.78
N ASP A 226 5.82 23.26 -7.32
CA ASP A 226 5.17 23.59 -8.59
C ASP A 226 5.76 22.80 -9.76
N MET A 227 7.08 22.62 -9.79
CA MET A 227 7.76 21.91 -10.86
C MET A 227 7.34 20.43 -10.94
N THR A 228 7.12 19.80 -9.79
CA THR A 228 6.82 18.36 -9.65
C THR A 228 5.33 18.05 -9.54
N GLY A 229 4.47 19.09 -9.54
CA GLY A 229 3.02 18.96 -9.48
C GLY A 229 2.47 18.76 -8.07
N GLY A 230 3.25 19.08 -7.04
CA GLY A 230 2.81 19.10 -5.63
C GLY A 230 2.33 20.48 -5.21
N GLN A 231 2.34 20.73 -3.90
CA GLN A 231 1.96 22.01 -3.31
C GLN A 231 2.92 22.39 -2.18
N TYR A 232 3.19 23.69 -2.06
CA TYR A 232 3.90 24.26 -0.93
C TYR A 232 2.93 24.58 0.21
N PHE A 233 3.36 24.25 1.43
CA PHE A 233 2.66 24.59 2.65
C PHE A 233 3.61 25.23 3.65
N ARG A 234 3.06 26.11 4.49
CA ARG A 234 3.79 26.75 5.59
C ARG A 234 3.16 26.39 6.92
N ALA A 235 3.94 25.79 7.80
CA ALA A 235 3.54 25.43 9.16
C ALA A 235 4.12 26.44 10.16
N ARG A 236 3.25 27.20 10.83
CA ARG A 236 3.65 28.18 11.87
C ARG A 236 3.54 27.62 13.29
N ASP A 237 2.70 26.61 13.48
CA ASP A 237 2.56 25.89 14.73
C ASP A 237 2.28 24.40 14.49
N ALA A 238 2.26 23.59 15.57
CA ALA A 238 2.08 22.14 15.46
C ALA A 238 0.71 21.77 14.86
N LYS A 239 -0.31 22.61 15.07
CA LYS A 239 -1.67 22.40 14.56
C LYS A 239 -1.76 22.65 13.06
N ASP A 240 -1.11 23.70 12.58
CA ASP A 240 -0.96 23.98 11.15
C ASP A 240 -0.26 22.81 10.47
N LEU A 241 0.83 22.32 11.06
CA LEU A 241 1.57 21.16 10.54
C LEU A 241 0.66 19.93 10.42
N ALA A 242 -0.12 19.61 11.47
CA ALA A 242 -1.07 18.49 11.44
C ALA A 242 -2.13 18.64 10.33
N THR A 243 -2.66 19.85 10.17
CA THR A 243 -3.67 20.17 9.14
C THR A 243 -3.11 20.00 7.73
N ILE A 244 -1.84 20.37 7.51
CA ILE A 244 -1.13 20.20 6.25
C ILE A 244 -1.00 18.71 5.91
N TYR A 245 -0.57 17.87 6.85
CA TYR A 245 -0.47 16.43 6.63
C TYR A 245 -1.83 15.78 6.36
N ASP A 246 -2.89 16.22 7.02
CA ASP A 246 -4.26 15.78 6.72
C ASP A 246 -4.71 16.21 5.31
N THR A 247 -4.33 17.40 4.86
CA THR A 247 -4.59 17.88 3.50
C THR A 247 -3.84 17.04 2.47
N ILE A 248 -2.55 16.76 2.68
CA ILE A 248 -1.76 15.87 1.81
C ILE A 248 -2.39 14.47 1.75
N ASN A 249 -2.90 13.97 2.88
CA ASN A 249 -3.62 12.69 2.91
C ASN A 249 -4.88 12.71 2.03
N ALA A 250 -5.66 13.80 2.08
CA ALA A 250 -6.86 13.97 1.27
C ALA A 250 -6.56 14.14 -0.22
N LEU A 251 -5.46 14.81 -0.58
CA LEU A 251 -5.02 15.02 -1.98
C LEU A 251 -4.46 13.73 -2.61
N GLN A 252 -3.97 12.80 -1.80
CA GLN A 252 -3.41 11.53 -2.25
C GLN A 252 -4.22 10.34 -1.71
N PRO A 253 -5.51 10.21 -2.12
CA PRO A 253 -6.35 9.10 -1.69
C PRO A 253 -5.87 7.80 -2.35
N ILE A 254 -5.99 6.70 -1.61
CA ILE A 254 -5.68 5.38 -2.14
C ILE A 254 -6.66 5.07 -3.28
N GLN A 255 -6.13 4.79 -4.47
CA GLN A 255 -6.96 4.20 -5.52
C GLN A 255 -7.38 2.81 -5.07
N LYS A 256 -8.65 2.66 -4.67
CA LYS A 256 -9.29 1.37 -4.41
C LYS A 256 -9.51 0.64 -5.74
N ALA A 257 -8.44 0.27 -6.43
CA ALA A 257 -8.51 -0.65 -7.55
C ALA A 257 -8.63 -2.06 -6.99
N THR A 258 -9.82 -2.42 -6.51
CA THR A 258 -10.10 -3.76 -6.00
C THR A 258 -10.04 -4.74 -7.18
N GLN A 259 -8.93 -5.44 -7.33
CA GLN A 259 -8.87 -6.61 -8.19
C GLN A 259 -9.38 -7.77 -7.36
N SER A 260 -10.67 -8.10 -7.52
CA SER A 260 -11.24 -9.26 -6.84
C SER A 260 -10.81 -10.52 -7.58
N TRP A 261 -9.94 -11.33 -6.97
CA TRP A 261 -9.67 -12.68 -7.46
C TRP A 261 -10.61 -13.64 -6.74
N ARG A 262 -11.39 -14.43 -7.50
CA ARG A 262 -12.28 -15.45 -6.92
C ARG A 262 -11.66 -16.83 -7.12
N PRO A 263 -11.32 -17.58 -6.06
CA PRO A 263 -10.86 -18.95 -6.21
C PRO A 263 -11.94 -19.77 -6.93
N ARG A 264 -11.54 -20.40 -8.04
CA ARG A 264 -12.36 -21.38 -8.75
C ARG A 264 -12.08 -22.76 -8.18
N THR A 265 -13.12 -23.42 -7.69
CA THR A 265 -13.06 -24.85 -7.42
C THR A 265 -13.91 -25.59 -8.44
N GLU A 266 -13.34 -26.61 -9.07
CA GLU A 266 -14.05 -27.39 -10.09
C GLU A 266 -14.62 -28.65 -9.44
N TRP A 267 -15.93 -28.84 -9.56
CA TRP A 267 -16.64 -29.95 -8.92
C TRP A 267 -16.82 -31.15 -9.86
N PHE A 268 -16.09 -31.20 -10.98
CA PHE A 268 -16.24 -32.22 -12.02
C PHE A 268 -15.91 -33.65 -11.52
N MET A 269 -15.09 -33.77 -10.47
CA MET A 269 -14.61 -35.06 -9.97
C MET A 269 -15.74 -35.94 -9.41
N TRP A 270 -16.74 -35.35 -8.73
CA TRP A 270 -17.82 -36.12 -8.12
C TRP A 270 -18.77 -36.74 -9.17
N PRO A 271 -19.32 -36.00 -10.14
CA PRO A 271 -20.15 -36.60 -11.19
C PRO A 271 -19.37 -37.62 -12.04
N ALA A 272 -18.09 -37.36 -12.32
CA ALA A 272 -17.24 -38.27 -13.09
C ALA A 272 -17.02 -39.62 -12.37
N LEU A 273 -16.73 -39.57 -11.06
CA LEU A 273 -16.50 -40.77 -10.25
C LEU A 273 -17.79 -41.60 -10.11
N ILE A 274 -18.93 -40.96 -9.86
CA ILE A 274 -20.23 -41.63 -9.77
C ILE A 274 -20.61 -42.24 -11.14
N GLY A 275 -20.41 -41.50 -12.23
CA GLY A 275 -20.67 -41.99 -13.59
C GLY A 275 -19.82 -43.22 -13.95
N LEU A 276 -18.53 -43.20 -13.62
CA LEU A 276 -17.62 -44.33 -13.81
C LEU A 276 -18.06 -45.56 -13.00
N LEU A 277 -18.45 -45.37 -11.74
CA LEU A 277 -18.91 -46.45 -10.86
C LEU A 277 -20.20 -47.11 -11.41
N LEU A 278 -21.15 -46.32 -11.91
CA LEU A 278 -22.38 -46.83 -12.54
C LEU A 278 -22.10 -47.64 -13.82
N ILE A 279 -21.10 -47.25 -14.61
CA ILE A 279 -20.68 -48.02 -15.78
C ILE A 279 -20.10 -49.38 -15.36
N ILE A 280 -19.26 -49.40 -14.33
CA ILE A 280 -18.68 -50.66 -13.79
C ILE A 280 -19.79 -51.59 -13.30
N ILE A 281 -20.75 -51.08 -12.53
CA ILE A 281 -21.91 -51.85 -12.05
C ILE A 281 -22.72 -52.40 -13.23
N THR A 282 -22.96 -51.57 -14.24
CA THR A 282 -23.69 -51.97 -15.46
C THR A 282 -23.00 -53.12 -16.18
N VAL A 283 -21.67 -53.08 -16.30
CA VAL A 283 -20.87 -54.16 -16.91
C VAL A 283 -20.90 -55.43 -16.05
N MET A 284 -20.82 -55.32 -14.72
CA MET A 284 -20.87 -56.48 -13.83
C MET A 284 -22.21 -57.21 -13.87
N ILE A 285 -23.33 -56.47 -13.84
CA ILE A 285 -24.68 -57.06 -13.94
C ILE A 285 -24.83 -57.75 -15.29
N ARG A 286 -24.42 -57.08 -16.38
CA ARG A 286 -24.52 -57.64 -17.74
C ARG A 286 -23.62 -58.86 -17.96
N ARG A 287 -22.47 -58.96 -17.27
CA ARG A 287 -21.58 -60.13 -17.29
C ARG A 287 -22.15 -61.30 -16.47
N ASN A 288 -22.88 -61.02 -15.40
CA ASN A 288 -23.47 -62.05 -14.55
C ASN A 288 -24.79 -62.61 -15.14
N ASP A 289 -25.42 -61.85 -16.04
CA ASP A 289 -26.62 -62.23 -16.79
C ASP A 289 -26.33 -62.87 -18.17
N ALA A 290 -25.06 -63.00 -18.56
CA ALA A 290 -24.59 -63.59 -19.83
C ALA A 290 -23.96 -64.96 -19.60
#